data_AF-A0A1B1UKY2-F1
#
_entry.id   AF-A0A1B1UKY2-F1
#
_cell.length_a   1.000
_cell.length_b   1.000
_cell.length_c   1.000
_cell.angle_alpha   90.00
_cell.angle_beta   90.00
_cell.angle_gamma   90.00
#
_symmetry.space_group_name_H-M   'P 1'
#
loop_
_entity.id
_entity.type
_entity.pdbx_description
1 polymer ?
#
loop_
_entity_poly.entity_id
_entity_poly.type
_entity_poly.pdbx_seq_one_letter_code
_entity_poly.pdbx_strand_id
1 'polypeptide(L)'
;MLLLLTILIAASPAFAEPCSKPTSRSKIAETLRLASEQRPVNLTFRTGADGVKLSLGLKSKYPDDMTIILQNDFEQLNVKDDRFDVLLRLRGARERVTVPFHAIKSFWDKSELKCSDG
;
A
#
# COMPACT_ATOMS: atom_id res chain seq x y z
N MET A 1 1.41 -8.53 47.57
CA MET A 1 2.30 -8.12 46.46
C MET A 1 2.00 -9.05 45.28
N LEU A 2 1.00 -8.69 44.48
CA LEU A 2 0.53 -9.50 43.35
C LEU A 2 1.41 -9.15 42.14
N LEU A 3 2.22 -10.09 41.66
CA LEU A 3 3.03 -9.93 40.46
C LEU A 3 2.11 -9.89 39.24
N LEU A 4 1.78 -8.69 38.77
CA LEU A 4 1.20 -8.46 37.45
C LEU A 4 2.26 -8.80 36.40
N LEU A 5 2.24 -10.03 35.89
CA LEU A 5 2.91 -10.35 34.63
C LEU A 5 2.14 -9.64 33.50
N THR A 6 2.59 -8.45 33.14
CA THR A 6 2.22 -7.84 31.86
C THR A 6 2.98 -8.57 30.76
N ILE A 7 2.34 -9.55 30.16
CA ILE A 7 2.82 -10.16 28.93
C ILE A 7 2.81 -9.06 27.86
N LEU A 8 3.98 -8.55 27.51
CA LEU A 8 4.19 -7.77 26.30
C LEU A 8 3.98 -8.72 25.11
N ILE A 9 2.75 -8.81 24.62
CA ILE A 9 2.48 -9.40 23.31
C ILE A 9 3.04 -8.43 22.28
N ALA A 10 4.31 -8.61 21.92
CA ALA A 10 4.85 -8.03 20.71
C ALA A 10 4.09 -8.67 19.55
N ALA A 11 3.20 -7.91 18.90
CA ALA A 11 2.53 -8.32 17.68
C ALA A 11 3.62 -8.65 16.65
N SER A 12 3.92 -9.93 16.50
CA SER A 12 4.94 -10.39 15.56
C SER A 12 4.43 -10.14 14.14
N PRO A 13 5.26 -9.59 13.22
CA PRO A 13 4.85 -9.32 11.84
C PRO A 13 4.41 -10.57 11.06
N ALA A 14 4.73 -11.77 11.57
CA ALA A 14 4.28 -13.06 11.05
C ALA A 14 2.75 -13.30 11.11
N PHE A 15 1.97 -12.42 11.76
CA PHE A 15 0.51 -12.53 11.86
C PHE A 15 -0.26 -11.51 11.03
N ALA A 16 0.40 -10.72 10.18
CA ALA A 16 -0.31 -9.80 9.30
C ALA A 16 -1.23 -10.59 8.35
N GLU A 17 -2.47 -10.12 8.20
CA GLU A 17 -3.42 -10.69 7.24
C GLU A 17 -2.83 -10.55 5.81
N PRO A 18 -2.85 -11.59 4.96
CA PRO A 18 -2.39 -11.47 3.57
C PRO A 18 -3.19 -10.44 2.80
N CYS A 19 -2.52 -9.57 2.04
CA CYS A 19 -3.17 -8.51 1.28
C CYS A 19 -4.09 -9.06 0.16
N SER A 20 -3.84 -10.29 -0.27
CA SER A 20 -4.65 -10.99 -1.28
C SER A 20 -6.06 -11.38 -0.81
N LYS A 21 -6.36 -11.39 0.51
CA LYS A 21 -7.69 -11.76 1.01
C LYS A 21 -8.78 -10.76 0.61
N PRO A 22 -10.02 -11.20 0.29
CA PRO A 22 -11.11 -10.29 -0.07
C PRO A 22 -11.39 -9.20 0.98
N THR A 23 -11.35 -9.56 2.27
CA THR A 23 -11.49 -8.64 3.41
C THR A 23 -10.43 -7.55 3.42
N SER A 24 -9.16 -7.92 3.20
CA SER A 24 -8.06 -6.96 3.09
C SER A 24 -8.24 -6.05 1.87
N ARG A 25 -8.63 -6.59 0.71
CA ARG A 25 -8.89 -5.80 -0.50
C ARG A 25 -9.98 -4.75 -0.29
N SER A 26 -11.10 -5.10 0.34
CA SER A 26 -12.16 -4.14 0.66
C SER A 26 -11.65 -3.02 1.57
N LYS A 27 -10.90 -3.36 2.62
CA LYS A 27 -10.30 -2.37 3.54
C LYS A 27 -9.26 -1.48 2.85
N ILE A 28 -8.43 -2.03 1.97
CA ILE A 28 -7.48 -1.27 1.15
C ILE A 28 -8.23 -0.26 0.30
N ALA A 29 -9.27 -0.69 -0.42
CA ALA A 29 -10.06 0.18 -1.29
C ALA A 29 -10.73 1.32 -0.51
N GLU A 30 -11.34 1.01 0.64
CA GLU A 30 -11.94 2.03 1.52
C GLU A 30 -10.88 3.01 2.05
N THR A 31 -9.74 2.51 2.50
CA THR A 31 -8.67 3.34 3.06
C THR A 31 -8.04 4.25 2.01
N LEU A 32 -7.80 3.74 0.80
CA LEU A 32 -7.28 4.54 -0.31
C LEU A 32 -8.19 5.73 -0.64
N ARG A 33 -9.51 5.56 -0.60
CA ARG A 33 -10.47 6.65 -0.86
C ARG A 33 -10.39 7.79 0.16
N LEU A 34 -9.78 7.53 1.32
CA LEU A 34 -9.63 8.46 2.42
C LEU A 34 -8.20 9.02 2.53
N ALA A 35 -7.30 8.65 1.59
CA ALA A 35 -5.93 9.14 1.57
C ALA A 35 -5.90 10.66 1.42
N SER A 36 -5.08 11.31 2.23
CA SER A 36 -4.92 12.77 2.28
C SER A 36 -3.66 13.14 3.03
N GLU A 37 -3.33 14.43 3.09
CA GLU A 37 -2.19 14.93 3.87
C GLU A 37 -2.23 14.52 5.35
N GLN A 38 -3.43 14.54 5.94
CA GLN A 38 -3.67 14.19 7.35
C GLN A 38 -3.82 12.68 7.57
N ARG A 39 -4.01 11.91 6.50
CA ARG A 39 -4.14 10.46 6.53
C ARG A 39 -3.27 9.83 5.44
N PRO A 40 -1.94 9.81 5.63
CA PRO A 40 -1.04 9.17 4.69
C PRO A 40 -1.32 7.68 4.59
N VAL A 41 -1.27 7.16 3.37
CA VAL A 41 -1.36 5.73 3.08
C VAL A 41 -0.06 5.31 2.41
N ASN A 42 0.60 4.30 2.97
CA ASN A 42 1.83 3.74 2.41
C ASN A 42 1.55 2.33 1.89
N LEU A 43 2.01 2.02 0.70
CA LEU A 43 1.86 0.67 0.17
C LEU A 43 3.05 0.26 -0.67
N THR A 44 3.39 -1.03 -0.58
CA THR A 44 4.42 -1.67 -1.40
C THR A 44 3.76 -2.67 -2.32
N PHE A 45 4.15 -2.72 -3.59
CA PHE A 45 3.58 -3.63 -4.58
C PHE A 45 4.66 -4.18 -5.52
N ARG A 46 4.40 -5.38 -6.06
CA ARG A 46 5.25 -6.04 -7.06
C ARG A 46 5.14 -5.29 -8.39
N THR A 47 6.23 -4.73 -8.90
CA THR A 47 6.19 -3.90 -10.13
C THR A 47 6.00 -4.72 -11.40
N GLY A 48 6.40 -5.98 -11.37
CA GLY A 48 6.24 -6.95 -12.46
C GLY A 48 4.92 -7.73 -12.45
N ALA A 49 4.02 -7.50 -11.48
CA ALA A 49 2.77 -8.24 -11.41
C ALA A 49 1.80 -7.88 -12.55
N ASP A 50 0.99 -8.86 -12.97
CA ASP A 50 0.03 -8.71 -14.05
C ASP A 50 -0.93 -7.54 -13.80
N GLY A 51 -1.08 -6.67 -14.79
CA GLY A 51 -1.94 -5.49 -14.73
C GLY A 51 -1.32 -4.26 -14.06
N VAL A 52 -0.12 -4.36 -13.46
CA VAL A 52 0.62 -3.18 -12.99
C VAL A 52 1.11 -2.36 -14.18
N LYS A 53 0.81 -1.06 -14.17
CA LYS A 53 1.25 -0.11 -15.19
C LYS A 53 2.10 0.98 -14.57
N LEU A 54 3.33 1.08 -15.06
CA LEU A 54 4.37 2.05 -14.69
C LEU A 54 5.08 2.49 -15.97
N SER A 55 5.68 3.68 -15.96
CA SER A 55 6.59 4.09 -17.03
C SER A 55 7.84 3.18 -17.08
N LEU A 56 8.52 3.16 -18.24
CA LEU A 56 9.76 2.39 -18.40
C LEU A 56 10.84 2.84 -17.41
N GLY A 57 10.92 4.14 -17.12
CA GLY A 57 11.86 4.69 -16.14
C GLY A 57 11.60 4.16 -14.74
N LEU A 58 10.33 4.14 -14.30
CA LEU A 58 9.97 3.56 -13.00
C LEU A 58 10.23 2.06 -12.95
N LYS A 59 9.86 1.30 -13.99
CA LYS A 59 10.14 -0.16 -14.04
C LYS A 59 11.64 -0.46 -13.96
N SER A 60 12.46 0.32 -14.64
CA SER A 60 13.92 0.13 -14.64
C SER A 60 14.53 0.47 -13.27
N LYS A 61 13.98 1.46 -12.57
CA LYS A 61 14.45 1.89 -11.26
C LYS A 61 13.97 1.01 -10.10
N TYR A 62 12.79 0.42 -10.25
CA TYR A 62 12.13 -0.43 -9.26
C TYR A 62 11.77 -1.77 -9.92
N PRO A 63 12.75 -2.65 -10.16
CA PRO A 63 12.55 -3.87 -10.95
C PRO A 63 11.68 -4.93 -10.27
N ASP A 64 11.68 -4.98 -8.94
CA ASP A 64 10.96 -6.00 -8.16
C ASP A 64 9.74 -5.42 -7.45
N ASP A 65 9.98 -4.44 -6.57
CA ASP A 65 8.97 -3.82 -5.73
C ASP A 65 9.09 -2.30 -5.75
N MET A 66 7.96 -1.62 -5.61
CA MET A 66 7.91 -0.17 -5.45
C MET A 66 7.02 0.18 -4.26
N THR A 67 7.51 1.07 -3.40
CA THR A 67 6.72 1.66 -2.31
C THR A 67 6.31 3.07 -2.70
N ILE A 68 5.02 3.39 -2.52
CA ILE A 68 4.48 4.74 -2.70
C ILE A 68 3.79 5.22 -1.42
N ILE A 69 3.78 6.53 -1.24
CA ILE A 69 3.10 7.21 -0.13
C ILE A 69 2.10 8.20 -0.73
N LEU A 70 0.81 8.01 -0.42
CA LEU A 70 -0.25 8.91 -0.82
C LEU A 70 -0.51 9.88 0.34
N GLN A 71 0.05 11.09 0.24
CA GLN A 71 -0.07 12.12 1.28
C GLN A 71 -0.33 13.51 0.67
N ASN A 72 0.70 14.14 0.09
CA ASN A 72 0.62 15.54 -0.35
C ASN A 72 0.45 15.69 -1.87
N ASP A 73 1.38 15.10 -2.64
CA ASP A 73 1.52 15.38 -4.07
C ASP A 73 1.01 14.23 -4.95
N PHE A 74 -0.28 13.90 -4.80
CA PHE A 74 -0.98 12.98 -5.68
C PHE A 74 -2.29 13.58 -6.20
N GLU A 75 -2.65 13.20 -7.41
CA GLU A 75 -3.86 13.67 -8.10
C GLU A 75 -4.57 12.48 -8.77
N GLN A 76 -5.84 12.66 -9.14
CA GLN A 76 -6.59 11.68 -9.95
C GLN A 76 -6.58 10.26 -9.36
N LEU A 77 -6.64 10.14 -8.03
CA LEU A 77 -6.79 8.85 -7.38
C LEU A 77 -8.17 8.27 -7.72
N ASN A 78 -8.18 7.18 -8.48
CA ASN A 78 -9.38 6.46 -8.87
C ASN A 78 -9.31 5.04 -8.32
N VAL A 79 -10.18 4.72 -7.37
CA VAL A 79 -10.23 3.42 -6.70
C VAL A 79 -11.41 2.61 -7.26
N LYS A 80 -11.09 1.49 -7.91
CA LYS A 80 -12.04 0.53 -8.49
C LYS A 80 -12.13 -0.72 -7.62
N ASP A 81 -12.90 -1.70 -8.06
CA ASP A 81 -13.15 -2.93 -7.29
C ASP A 81 -11.91 -3.83 -7.18
N ASP A 82 -11.04 -3.81 -8.19
CA ASP A 82 -9.88 -4.72 -8.30
C ASP A 82 -8.52 -4.01 -8.32
N ARG A 83 -8.51 -2.68 -8.42
CA ARG A 83 -7.30 -1.87 -8.60
C ARG A 83 -7.52 -0.42 -8.20
N PHE A 84 -6.42 0.32 -8.17
CA PHE A 84 -6.46 1.78 -8.22
C PHE A 84 -5.54 2.33 -9.30
N ASP A 85 -5.84 3.56 -9.73
CA ASP A 85 -5.05 4.37 -10.63
C ASP A 85 -4.75 5.70 -9.91
N VAL A 86 -3.52 6.21 -9.98
CA VAL A 86 -3.15 7.51 -9.37
C VAL A 86 -2.10 8.23 -10.21
N LEU A 87 -2.15 9.56 -10.23
CA LEU A 87 -1.09 10.39 -10.79
C LEU A 87 -0.21 10.91 -9.65
N LEU A 88 1.07 10.54 -9.66
CA LEU A 88 2.05 10.95 -8.65
C LEU A 88 3.00 12.00 -9.23
N ARG A 89 3.47 12.91 -8.39
CA ARG A 89 4.63 13.74 -8.72
C ARG A 89 5.90 13.13 -8.12
N LEU A 90 6.73 12.50 -8.95
CA LEU A 90 7.96 11.83 -8.56
C LEU A 90 9.16 12.55 -9.16
N ARG A 91 10.05 13.09 -8.32
CA ARG A 91 11.25 13.85 -8.74
C ARG A 91 10.93 14.93 -9.79
N GLY A 92 9.82 15.63 -9.62
CA GLY A 92 9.36 16.69 -10.53
C GLY A 92 8.59 16.21 -11.77
N ALA A 93 8.63 14.92 -12.10
CA ALA A 93 7.86 14.33 -13.21
C ALA A 93 6.47 13.86 -12.73
N ARG A 94 5.48 13.89 -13.63
CA ARG A 94 4.16 13.31 -13.41
C ARG A 94 4.14 11.87 -13.90
N GLU A 95 3.86 10.94 -13.00
CA GLU A 95 3.90 9.49 -13.27
C GLU A 95 2.52 8.88 -12.99
N ARG A 96 1.92 8.24 -14.00
CA ARG A 96 0.68 7.49 -13.82
C ARG A 96 1.02 6.09 -13.33
N VAL A 97 0.43 5.69 -12.21
CA VAL A 97 0.62 4.38 -11.59
C VAL A 97 -0.73 3.67 -11.52
N THR A 98 -0.81 2.47 -12.10
CA THR A 98 -1.97 1.56 -11.95
C THR A 98 -1.52 0.34 -11.18
N VAL A 99 -2.21 0.00 -10.09
CA VAL A 99 -1.88 -1.14 -9.23
C VAL A 99 -3.13 -1.95 -8.92
N PRO A 100 -3.23 -3.19 -9.42
CA PRO A 100 -4.21 -4.16 -8.95
C PRO A 100 -4.00 -4.52 -7.49
N PHE A 101 -5.08 -4.74 -6.72
CA PHE A 101 -4.95 -5.04 -5.29
C PHE A 101 -4.21 -6.35 -5.01
N HIS A 102 -4.25 -7.31 -5.93
CA HIS A 102 -3.50 -8.56 -5.81
C HIS A 102 -1.97 -8.37 -5.92
N ALA A 103 -1.50 -7.24 -6.45
CA ALA A 103 -0.09 -6.92 -6.56
C ALA A 103 0.49 -6.30 -5.29
N ILE A 104 -0.36 -5.87 -4.35
CA ILE A 104 0.04 -5.23 -3.09
C ILE A 104 0.67 -6.27 -2.17
N LYS A 105 1.90 -6.00 -1.73
CA LYS A 105 2.65 -6.80 -0.76
C LYS A 105 2.48 -6.32 0.67
N SER A 106 2.40 -5.01 0.89
CA SER A 106 2.17 -4.45 2.22
C SER A 106 1.36 -3.17 2.12
N PHE A 107 0.50 -2.95 3.11
CA PHE A 107 -0.37 -1.78 3.16
C PHE A 107 -0.43 -1.23 4.58
N TRP A 108 -0.18 0.07 4.69
CA TRP A 108 -0.16 0.81 5.95
C TRP A 108 -1.14 1.97 5.85
N ASP A 109 -2.02 2.04 6.84
CA ASP A 109 -2.88 3.20 7.10
C ASP A 109 -2.20 4.03 8.18
N LYS A 110 -1.73 5.22 7.82
CA LYS A 110 -0.80 6.01 8.64
C LYS A 110 0.46 5.19 8.91
N SER A 111 0.71 4.87 10.18
CA SER A 111 1.86 4.11 10.66
C SER A 111 1.48 2.70 11.13
N GLU A 112 0.26 2.23 10.84
CA GLU A 112 -0.22 0.92 11.29
C GLU A 112 -0.33 -0.06 10.12
N LEU A 113 0.35 -1.21 10.24
CA LEU A 113 0.34 -2.27 9.24
C LEU A 113 -1.05 -2.93 9.20
N LYS A 114 -1.70 -2.90 8.04
CA LYS A 114 -3.04 -3.49 7.85
C LYS A 114 -2.99 -4.85 7.16
N CYS A 115 -2.06 -5.06 6.24
CA CYS A 115 -1.83 -6.35 5.61
C CYS A 115 -0.37 -6.50 5.13
N SER A 116 0.12 -7.73 5.06
CA SER A 116 1.42 -8.08 4.48
C SER A 116 1.39 -9.48 3.88
N ASP A 117 2.06 -9.67 2.74
CA ASP A 117 2.24 -10.98 2.07
C ASP A 117 3.56 -11.69 2.46
N GLY A 118 4.31 -11.13 3.42
CA GLY A 118 5.62 -11.66 3.85
C GLY A 118 6.77 -10.74 3.47
#